data_AF-A0A917EUE0-F1
#
_entry.id   AF-A0A917EUE0-F1
#
_cell.length_a   1.000
_cell.length_b   1.000
_cell.length_c   1.000
_cell.angle_alpha   90.00
_cell.angle_beta   90.00
_cell.angle_gamma   90.00
#
_symmetry.space_group_name_H-M   'P 1'
#
loop_
_entity.id
_entity.type
_entity.pdbx_description
1 polymer ?
#
loop_
_entity_poly.entity_id
_entity_poly.type
_entity_poly.pdbx_seq_one_letter_code
_entity_poly.pdbx_strand_id
1 'polypeptide(L)'
;MRKIALCFMCIWFIGGGTVSAISWEYPFVVWDGGVYQVTEEPVEEVGEPIGEVESKPDDQGDYRGNASNAYDIGTTYYSIPAADPNEEIAVAVENDEYVKAVYENEAPKGASFYIAALFIGITVITLLIVLYLRRLKKK
;
A
#
# COMPACT_ATOMS: atom_id res chain seq x y z
N MET A 1 32.01 -9.82 30.66
CA MET A 1 32.15 -9.27 29.29
C MET A 1 32.13 -10.30 28.16
N ARG A 2 32.49 -11.59 28.37
CA ARG A 2 32.44 -12.64 27.33
C ARG A 2 31.05 -13.18 26.96
N LYS A 3 30.05 -13.08 27.85
CA LYS A 3 28.68 -13.59 27.62
C LYS A 3 27.80 -12.65 26.77
N ILE A 4 28.12 -11.36 26.75
CA ILE A 4 27.40 -10.34 25.95
C ILE A 4 27.80 -10.44 24.47
N ALA A 5 29.07 -10.79 24.19
CA ALA A 5 29.57 -10.96 22.82
C ALA A 5 28.93 -12.15 22.08
N LEU A 6 28.55 -13.22 22.79
CA LEU A 6 27.88 -14.39 22.21
C LEU A 6 26.42 -14.11 21.81
N CYS A 7 25.72 -13.22 22.51
CA CYS A 7 24.36 -12.83 22.16
C CYS A 7 24.29 -11.95 20.88
N PHE A 8 25.34 -11.18 20.60
CA PHE A 8 25.40 -10.36 19.38
C PHE A 8 25.63 -11.17 18.09
N MET A 9 26.23 -12.37 18.19
CA MET A 9 26.54 -13.21 17.03
C MET A 9 25.32 -14.00 16.53
N CYS A 10 24.32 -14.28 17.39
CA CYS A 10 23.11 -15.00 16.99
C CYS A 10 22.07 -14.12 16.26
N ILE A 11 22.22 -12.79 16.30
CA ILE A 11 21.25 -11.85 15.70
C ILE A 11 21.47 -11.67 14.18
N TRP A 12 22.61 -12.09 13.65
CA TRP A 12 22.93 -11.95 12.21
C TRP A 12 22.41 -13.07 11.30
N PHE A 13 21.77 -14.11 11.85
CA PHE A 13 21.29 -15.27 11.07
C PHE A 13 19.77 -15.29 10.82
N ILE A 14 19.04 -14.29 11.29
CA ILE A 14 17.58 -14.17 11.08
C ILE A 14 17.33 -13.09 10.03
N GLY A 15 17.58 -13.41 8.76
CA GLY A 15 17.41 -12.44 7.68
C GLY A 15 17.37 -13.07 6.29
N GLY A 16 16.99 -14.34 6.18
CA GLY A 16 16.62 -14.93 4.89
C GLY A 16 15.13 -14.75 4.71
N GLY A 17 14.69 -13.58 4.23
CA GLY A 17 13.32 -13.43 3.73
C GLY A 17 13.16 -14.35 2.53
N THR A 18 12.24 -15.31 2.61
CA THR A 18 11.83 -16.07 1.44
C THR A 18 11.15 -15.11 0.49
N VAL A 19 11.76 -14.85 -0.67
CA VAL A 19 11.09 -14.16 -1.77
C VAL A 19 10.10 -15.15 -2.36
N SER A 20 8.83 -14.99 -2.02
CA SER A 20 7.75 -15.71 -2.67
C SER A 20 7.29 -14.86 -3.85
N ALA A 21 7.43 -15.36 -5.08
CA ALA A 21 6.76 -14.76 -6.22
C ALA A 21 5.25 -14.92 -6.04
N ILE A 22 4.53 -13.81 -5.90
CA ILE A 22 3.06 -13.81 -5.90
C ILE A 22 2.61 -13.77 -7.36
N SER A 23 2.03 -14.86 -7.85
CA SER A 23 1.26 -14.82 -9.09
C SER A 23 -0.17 -14.41 -8.76
N TRP A 24 -0.55 -13.21 -9.16
CA TRP A 24 -1.94 -12.76 -9.06
C TRP A 24 -2.82 -13.58 -10.01
N GLU A 25 -3.94 -14.10 -9.52
CA GLU A 25 -4.85 -14.96 -10.29
C GLU A 25 -5.79 -14.16 -11.21
N TYR A 26 -5.87 -12.84 -11.01
CA TYR A 26 -6.77 -11.93 -11.72
C TYR A 26 -6.11 -10.56 -12.00
N PRO A 27 -6.59 -9.81 -13.01
CA PRO A 27 -6.15 -8.45 -13.26
C PRO A 27 -6.62 -7.52 -12.14
N PHE A 28 -5.73 -6.64 -11.67
CA PHE A 28 -6.05 -5.65 -10.65
C PHE A 28 -5.42 -4.30 -10.96
N VAL A 29 -5.98 -3.28 -10.33
CA VAL A 29 -5.40 -1.94 -10.21
C VAL A 29 -5.37 -1.54 -8.74
N VAL A 30 -4.44 -0.67 -8.38
CA VAL A 30 -4.34 -0.08 -7.04
C VAL A 30 -4.64 1.39 -7.15
N TRP A 31 -5.50 1.88 -6.28
CA TRP A 31 -5.86 3.28 -6.18
C TRP A 31 -6.13 3.65 -4.71
N ASP A 32 -5.58 4.78 -4.28
CA ASP A 32 -5.70 5.31 -2.91
C ASP A 32 -5.46 4.29 -1.79
N GLY A 33 -4.51 3.38 -2.00
CA GLY A 33 -4.17 2.33 -1.03
C GLY A 33 -5.16 1.16 -0.97
N GLY A 34 -6.14 1.09 -1.87
CA GLY A 34 -7.00 -0.09 -2.10
C GLY A 34 -6.58 -0.87 -3.34
N VAL A 35 -6.73 -2.20 -3.28
CA VAL A 35 -6.62 -3.11 -4.42
C VAL A 35 -8.02 -3.34 -4.98
N TYR A 36 -8.17 -3.13 -6.28
CA TYR A 36 -9.42 -3.30 -6.99
C TYR A 36 -9.24 -4.39 -8.05
N GLN A 37 -10.04 -5.45 -7.96
CA GLN A 37 -10.10 -6.49 -8.97
C GLN A 37 -10.82 -5.93 -10.21
N VAL A 38 -10.16 -5.98 -11.37
CA VAL A 38 -10.79 -5.57 -12.63
C VAL A 38 -11.64 -6.72 -13.16
N THR A 39 -12.90 -6.43 -13.47
CA THR A 39 -13.87 -7.41 -13.98
C THR A 39 -14.03 -7.25 -15.50
N GLU A 40 -14.80 -8.14 -16.12
CA GLU A 40 -15.21 -8.02 -17.53
C GLU A 40 -16.49 -7.18 -17.70
N GLU A 41 -17.01 -6.58 -16.62
CA GLU A 41 -18.24 -5.78 -16.69
C GLU A 41 -17.95 -4.40 -17.31
N PRO A 42 -18.55 -4.06 -18.46
CA PRO A 42 -18.36 -2.75 -19.07
C PRO A 42 -19.06 -1.65 -18.27
N VAL A 43 -18.51 -0.45 -18.30
CA VAL A 43 -19.08 0.77 -17.72
C VAL A 43 -19.35 1.76 -18.85
N GLU A 44 -20.62 2.11 -19.06
CA GLU A 44 -21.03 3.00 -20.17
C GLU A 44 -20.75 4.48 -19.89
N GLU A 45 -20.85 4.90 -18.62
CA GLU A 45 -20.69 6.29 -18.20
C GLU A 45 -19.67 6.37 -17.06
N VAL A 46 -18.67 7.21 -17.24
CA VAL A 46 -17.63 7.49 -16.24
C VAL A 46 -17.68 8.96 -15.84
N GLY A 47 -17.31 9.23 -14.59
CA GLY A 47 -17.17 10.56 -14.04
C GLY A 47 -15.79 11.15 -14.29
N GLU A 48 -15.32 11.93 -13.32
CA GLU A 48 -14.00 12.56 -13.37
C GLU A 48 -12.86 11.53 -13.25
N PRO A 49 -11.69 11.78 -13.87
CA PRO A 49 -10.49 10.99 -13.65
C PRO A 49 -10.00 11.15 -12.20
N ILE A 50 -9.66 10.03 -11.56
CA ILE A 50 -9.27 9.98 -10.13
C ILE A 50 -7.84 9.48 -9.92
N GLY A 51 -7.18 8.98 -10.97
CA GLY A 51 -5.81 8.49 -10.91
C GLY A 51 -5.39 7.83 -12.22
N GLU A 52 -4.19 7.28 -12.24
CA GLU A 52 -3.66 6.49 -13.34
C GLU A 52 -2.68 5.45 -12.81
N VAL A 53 -2.37 4.44 -13.62
CA VAL A 53 -1.30 3.48 -13.33
C VAL A 53 0.05 4.20 -13.37
N GLU A 54 0.77 4.20 -12.24
CA GLU A 54 2.10 4.80 -12.10
C GLU A 54 3.21 3.74 -12.08
N SER A 55 2.88 2.51 -11.71
CA SER A 55 3.87 1.44 -11.57
C SER A 55 3.34 0.04 -11.92
N LYS A 56 4.26 -0.90 -12.10
CA LYS A 56 3.98 -2.33 -12.28
C LYS A 56 4.56 -3.09 -11.08
N PRO A 57 3.94 -4.19 -10.63
CA PRO A 57 4.54 -5.12 -9.68
C PRO A 57 5.88 -5.66 -10.21
N ASP A 58 6.85 -5.86 -9.32
CA ASP A 58 8.09 -6.55 -9.65
C ASP A 58 7.91 -8.09 -9.64
N ASP A 59 8.98 -8.83 -9.92
CA ASP A 59 8.98 -10.31 -9.94
C ASP A 59 8.60 -10.94 -8.59
N GLN A 60 8.61 -10.17 -7.51
CA GLN A 60 8.28 -10.58 -6.14
C GLN A 60 6.83 -10.20 -5.78
N GLY A 61 6.15 -9.48 -6.68
CA GLY A 61 4.81 -8.95 -6.45
C GLY A 61 4.80 -7.69 -5.58
N ASP A 62 5.95 -7.06 -5.32
CA ASP A 62 5.99 -5.76 -4.63
C ASP A 62 5.59 -4.65 -5.59
N TYR A 63 4.71 -3.76 -5.15
CA TYR A 63 4.24 -2.62 -5.91
C TYR A 63 3.98 -1.42 -4.99
N ARG A 64 4.03 -0.21 -5.56
CA ARG A 64 3.89 1.04 -4.81
C ARG A 64 2.99 2.02 -5.55
N GLY A 65 2.30 2.86 -4.78
CA GLY A 65 1.40 3.86 -5.34
C GLY A 65 0.30 3.21 -6.15
N ASN A 66 -0.12 3.87 -7.23
CA ASN A 66 -1.11 3.31 -8.13
C ASN A 66 -0.43 2.31 -9.08
N ALA A 67 -0.73 1.04 -8.94
CA ALA A 67 -0.08 -0.04 -9.65
C ALA A 67 -1.07 -0.91 -10.40
N SER A 68 -0.61 -1.59 -11.46
CA SER A 68 -1.40 -2.65 -12.11
C SER A 68 -0.53 -3.80 -12.57
N ASN A 69 -1.03 -5.02 -12.45
CA ASN A 69 -0.40 -6.21 -13.05
C ASN A 69 -0.76 -6.43 -14.52
N ALA A 70 -1.83 -5.79 -15.01
CA ALA A 70 -2.39 -6.04 -16.34
C ALA A 70 -2.38 -4.79 -17.25
N TYR A 71 -2.60 -3.61 -16.67
CA TYR A 71 -2.78 -2.35 -17.41
C TYR A 71 -1.50 -1.53 -17.45
N ASP A 72 -1.26 -0.83 -18.56
CA ASP A 72 -0.02 -0.10 -18.79
C ASP A 72 0.08 1.21 -17.99
N ILE A 73 1.31 1.67 -17.80
CA ILE A 73 1.57 2.94 -17.12
C ILE A 73 0.88 4.07 -17.91
N GLY A 74 0.12 4.90 -17.21
CA GLY A 74 -0.74 5.93 -17.79
C GLY A 74 -2.17 5.49 -18.08
N THR A 75 -2.55 4.23 -17.83
CA THR A 75 -3.97 3.84 -17.87
C THR A 75 -4.74 4.58 -16.77
N THR A 76 -5.70 5.42 -17.17
CA THR A 76 -6.48 6.27 -16.28
C THR A 76 -7.57 5.49 -15.55
N TYR A 77 -7.82 5.87 -14.30
CA TYR A 77 -8.95 5.44 -13.49
C TYR A 77 -9.98 6.56 -13.39
N TYR A 78 -11.25 6.21 -13.38
CA TYR A 78 -12.35 7.15 -13.31
C TYR A 78 -13.30 6.79 -12.18
N SER A 79 -13.95 7.80 -11.64
CA SER A 79 -15.12 7.60 -10.78
C SER A 79 -16.29 7.05 -11.61
N ILE A 80 -17.19 6.27 -10.99
CA ILE A 80 -18.44 5.84 -11.60
C ILE A 80 -19.58 6.70 -11.03
N PRO A 81 -20.45 7.30 -11.86
CA PRO A 81 -21.55 8.12 -11.36
C PRO A 81 -22.44 7.36 -10.37
N ALA A 82 -22.76 8.00 -9.25
CA ALA A 82 -23.57 7.45 -8.15
C ALA A 82 -22.97 6.23 -7.40
N ALA A 83 -21.73 5.85 -7.68
CA ALA A 83 -20.97 4.86 -6.91
C ALA A 83 -19.93 5.54 -5.99
N ASP A 84 -19.56 4.86 -4.90
CA ASP A 84 -18.44 5.26 -4.05
C ASP A 84 -17.13 4.74 -4.65
N PRO A 85 -16.14 5.61 -4.97
CA PRO A 85 -14.84 5.17 -5.48
C PRO A 85 -14.09 4.21 -4.54
N ASN A 86 -14.43 4.16 -3.24
CA ASN A 86 -13.86 3.20 -2.31
C ASN A 86 -14.45 1.79 -2.44
N GLU A 87 -15.54 1.63 -3.18
CA GLU A 87 -16.19 0.34 -3.45
C GLU A 87 -15.97 -0.11 -4.90
N GLU A 88 -16.09 0.81 -5.86
CA GLU A 88 -15.88 0.52 -7.27
C GLU A 88 -15.40 1.74 -8.06
N ILE A 89 -14.53 1.48 -9.04
CA ILE A 89 -13.98 2.47 -9.97
C ILE A 89 -14.04 1.94 -11.40
N ALA A 90 -13.90 2.82 -12.38
CA ALA A 90 -13.76 2.44 -13.78
C ALA A 90 -12.30 2.53 -14.22
N VAL A 91 -11.84 1.55 -15.02
CA VAL A 91 -10.50 1.52 -15.60
C VAL A 91 -10.63 1.67 -17.11
N ALA A 92 -9.87 2.60 -17.68
CA ALA A 92 -9.83 2.77 -19.14
C ALA A 92 -9.20 1.56 -19.82
N VAL A 93 -9.87 1.10 -20.87
CA VAL A 93 -9.36 0.14 -21.86
C VAL A 93 -9.22 0.84 -23.21
N GLU A 94 -8.90 0.08 -24.26
CA GLU A 94 -8.73 0.64 -25.60
C GLU A 94 -10.02 1.25 -26.16
N ASN A 95 -9.90 2.21 -27.08
CA ASN A 95 -11.02 2.78 -27.86
C ASN A 95 -12.12 3.47 -27.03
N ASP A 96 -11.75 4.20 -25.97
CA ASP A 96 -12.70 4.90 -25.08
C ASP A 96 -13.71 3.96 -24.38
N GLU A 97 -13.33 2.69 -24.23
CA GLU A 97 -14.09 1.72 -23.44
C GLU A 97 -13.61 1.73 -21.97
N TYR A 98 -14.49 1.34 -21.06
CA TYR A 98 -14.20 1.28 -19.63
C TYR A 98 -14.74 -0.02 -19.04
N VAL A 99 -13.98 -0.59 -18.12
CA VAL A 99 -14.38 -1.77 -17.35
C VAL A 99 -14.42 -1.46 -15.87
N LYS A 100 -15.30 -2.14 -15.14
CA LYS A 100 -15.44 -1.97 -13.70
C LYS A 100 -14.29 -2.64 -12.96
N ALA A 101 -13.80 -1.99 -11.92
CA ALA A 101 -12.94 -2.58 -10.93
C ALA A 101 -13.56 -2.46 -9.54
N VAL A 102 -13.63 -3.57 -8.81
CA VAL A 102 -14.32 -3.67 -7.51
C VAL A 102 -13.30 -3.81 -6.40
N TYR A 103 -13.48 -3.05 -5.33
CA TYR A 103 -12.61 -3.09 -4.16
C TYR A 103 -12.56 -4.50 -3.55
N GLU A 104 -11.35 -4.95 -3.22
CA GLU A 104 -11.13 -6.25 -2.63
C GLU A 104 -10.46 -6.15 -1.25
N ASN A 105 -9.31 -5.46 -1.17
CA ASN A 105 -8.55 -5.34 0.07
C ASN A 105 -7.63 -4.12 0.10
N GLU A 106 -7.13 -3.77 1.29
CA GLU A 106 -6.07 -2.76 1.43
C GLU A 106 -4.78 -3.25 0.74
N ALA A 107 -4.11 -2.34 0.04
CA ALA A 107 -2.78 -2.57 -0.50
C ALA A 107 -1.76 -2.71 0.64
N PRO A 108 -0.71 -3.55 0.46
CA PRO A 108 0.35 -3.69 1.44
C PRO A 108 1.01 -2.34 1.75
N LYS A 109 1.19 -2.04 3.04
CA LYS A 109 1.85 -0.81 3.46
C LYS A 109 3.35 -0.95 3.27
N GLY A 110 3.96 0.01 2.57
CA GLY A 110 5.40 0.05 2.39
C GLY A 110 6.16 0.29 3.70
N ALA A 111 7.46 -0.05 3.72
CA ALA A 111 8.33 0.12 4.88
C ALA A 111 8.37 1.56 5.42
N SER A 112 8.23 2.56 4.54
CA SER A 112 8.18 3.98 4.90
C SER A 112 7.07 4.30 5.92
N PHE A 113 5.91 3.66 5.79
CA PHE A 113 4.79 3.83 6.72
C PHE A 113 5.17 3.40 8.14
N TYR A 114 5.76 2.20 8.29
CA TYR A 114 6.18 1.67 9.59
C TYR A 114 7.34 2.47 10.19
N ILE A 115 8.28 2.92 9.37
CA ILE A 115 9.38 3.80 9.81
C ILE A 115 8.81 5.11 10.36
N ALA A 116 7.85 5.75 9.65
CA ALA A 116 7.22 6.97 10.12
C ALA A 116 6.46 6.75 11.45
N ALA A 117 5.70 5.65 11.55
CA ALA A 117 4.98 5.29 12.77
C ALA A 117 5.92 5.11 13.97
N LEU A 118 7.10 4.51 13.77
CA LEU A 118 8.13 4.39 14.82
C LEU A 118 8.63 5.76 15.29
N PHE A 119 8.93 6.68 14.36
CA PHE A 119 9.38 8.03 14.73
C PHE A 119 8.31 8.80 15.52
N ILE A 120 7.04 8.67 15.14
CA ILE A 120 5.91 9.27 15.86
C ILE A 120 5.79 8.64 17.26
N GLY A 121 5.89 7.31 17.37
CA GLY A 121 5.86 6.61 18.65
C GLY A 121 6.98 7.07 19.60
N ILE A 122 8.21 7.18 19.10
CA ILE A 122 9.36 7.66 19.89
C ILE A 122 9.15 9.11 20.35
N THR A 123 8.64 9.98 19.48
CA THR A 123 8.38 11.39 19.84
C THR A 123 7.29 11.51 20.91
N VAL A 124 6.21 10.71 20.83
CA VAL A 124 5.16 10.68 21.88
C VAL A 124 5.73 10.17 23.20
N ILE A 125 6.49 9.06 23.19
CA ILE A 125 7.07 8.48 24.40
C ILE A 125 8.03 9.47 25.08
N THR A 126 8.91 10.12 24.31
CA THR A 126 9.84 11.11 24.86
C THR A 126 9.11 12.30 25.47
N LEU A 127 8.03 12.79 24.86
CA LEU A 127 7.19 13.85 25.40
C LEU A 127 6.54 13.45 26.72
N LEU A 128 5.99 12.23 26.81
CA LEU A 128 5.40 11.69 28.04
C LEU A 128 6.44 11.57 29.16
N ILE A 129 7.66 11.11 28.86
CA ILE A 129 8.76 11.05 29.83
C ILE A 129 9.11 12.46 30.34
N VAL A 130 9.25 13.44 29.44
CA VAL A 130 9.54 14.83 29.84
C VAL A 130 8.44 15.40 30.74
N LEU A 131 7.17 15.19 30.39
CA LEU A 131 6.03 15.62 31.20
C LEU A 131 6.01 14.93 32.57
N TYR A 132 6.30 13.64 32.62
CA TYR A 132 6.41 12.88 33.87
C TYR A 132 7.53 13.41 34.76
N LEU A 133 8.74 13.62 34.22
CA LEU A 133 9.87 14.18 34.95
C LEU A 133 9.60 15.61 35.44
N ARG A 134 8.90 16.43 34.66
CA ARG A 134 8.45 17.76 35.10
C ARG A 134 7.47 17.71 36.27
N ARG A 135 6.57 16.73 36.30
CA ARG A 135 5.65 16.52 37.45
C ARG A 135 6.41 16.08 38.70
N LEU A 136 7.42 15.22 38.56
CA LEU A 136 8.25 14.79 39.69
C LEU A 136 9.06 15.94 40.29
N LYS A 137 9.62 16.84 39.47
CA LYS A 137 10.35 18.03 39.95
C LYS A 137 9.47 19.09 40.62
N LYS A 138 8.16 19.03 40.42
CA LYS A 138 7.20 20.01 40.98
C LYS A 138 6.60 19.54 42.32
N LYS A 139 6.84 18.28 42.71
CA LYS A 139 6.61 17.77 44.07
C LYS A 139 7.87 17.96 44.90
#